data_AF-A0A820J365-F1
#
_entry.id   AF-A0A820J365-F1
#
_cell.length_a   1.000
_cell.length_b   1.000
_cell.length_c   1.000
_cell.angle_alpha   90.00
_cell.angle_beta   90.00
_cell.angle_gamma   90.00
#
_symmetry.space_group_name_H-M   'P 1'
#
loop_
_entity.id
_entity.type
_entity.pdbx_description
1 polymer ?
#
loop_
_entity_poly.entity_id
_entity_poly.type
_entity_poly.pdbx_seq_one_letter_code
_entity_poly.pdbx_strand_id
1 'polypeptide(L)'
;LETKLFKKIRRKLLKNEDKLSKNDIQTIEKAFEILLKCRQILTYTYPFAYYLTKNNQSDVFEQNQADLEQACEHLSEFLEKDITNETIFNDIKRKIVEQYQYCDARQSVLLKHVKEGYTNDYWQYQDEVKTNINNKI
;
A
#
# COMPACT_ATOMS: atom_id res chain seq x y z
N LEU A 1 10.57 -1.66 -9.83
CA LEU A 1 9.75 -1.62 -11.06
C LEU A 1 8.92 -0.33 -11.16
N GLU A 2 8.32 0.11 -10.06
CA GLU A 2 7.38 1.24 -10.06
C GLU A 2 7.97 2.58 -10.52
N THR A 3 9.24 2.89 -10.24
CA THR A 3 9.88 4.11 -10.76
C THR A 3 9.95 4.13 -12.29
N LYS A 4 10.07 2.96 -12.93
CA LYS A 4 10.04 2.84 -14.40
C LYS A 4 8.61 3.01 -14.92
N LEU A 5 7.63 2.42 -14.23
CA LEU A 5 6.20 2.58 -14.52
C LEU A 5 5.79 4.05 -14.44
N PHE A 6 6.12 4.72 -13.34
CA PHE A 6 5.85 6.14 -13.14
C PHE A 6 6.45 7.01 -14.25
N LYS A 7 7.72 6.79 -14.60
CA LYS A 7 8.37 7.50 -15.71
C LYS A 7 7.67 7.25 -17.05
N LYS A 8 7.24 6.02 -17.32
CA LYS A 8 6.52 5.65 -18.55
C LYS A 8 5.17 6.37 -18.62
N ILE A 9 4.40 6.33 -17.54
CA ILE A 9 3.05 6.93 -17.50
C ILE A 9 3.13 8.44 -17.49
N ARG A 10 4.04 9.06 -16.72
CA ARG A 10 4.28 10.51 -16.76
C ARG A 10 4.60 11.00 -18.16
N ARG A 11 5.48 10.30 -18.91
CA ARG A 11 5.76 10.65 -20.32
C ARG A 11 4.51 10.57 -21.19
N LYS A 12 3.62 9.59 -20.95
CA LYS A 12 2.36 9.46 -21.70
C LYS A 12 1.36 10.56 -21.35
N LEU A 13 1.30 10.98 -20.09
CA LEU A 13 0.48 12.12 -19.64
C LEU A 13 0.95 13.42 -20.30
N LEU A 14 2.26 13.70 -20.27
CA LEU A 14 2.85 14.90 -20.91
C LEU A 14 2.53 14.96 -22.41
N LYS A 15 2.56 13.81 -23.10
CA LYS A 15 2.20 13.73 -24.53
C LYS A 15 0.71 13.95 -24.83
N ASN A 16 -0.14 13.85 -23.82
CA ASN A 16 -1.60 14.02 -23.94
C ASN A 16 -2.10 15.22 -23.13
N GLU A 17 -1.23 16.19 -22.82
CA GLU A 17 -1.60 17.41 -22.07
C GLU A 17 -2.73 18.18 -22.76
N ASP A 18 -2.78 18.18 -24.09
CA ASP A 18 -3.85 18.84 -24.86
C ASP A 18 -5.23 18.16 -24.70
N LYS A 19 -5.26 16.92 -24.22
CA LYS A 19 -6.48 16.10 -24.04
C LYS A 19 -6.88 15.93 -22.57
N LEU A 20 -6.03 16.32 -21.63
CA LEU A 20 -6.20 16.08 -20.20
C LEU A 20 -6.25 17.39 -19.43
N SER A 21 -7.18 17.51 -18.49
CA SER A 21 -7.15 18.65 -17.59
C SER A 21 -6.00 18.50 -16.58
N LYS A 22 -5.49 19.62 -16.06
CA LYS A 22 -4.49 19.62 -14.97
C LYS A 22 -4.95 18.79 -13.77
N ASN A 23 -6.25 18.78 -13.49
CA ASN A 23 -6.86 18.00 -12.42
C ASN A 23 -6.78 16.48 -12.67
N ASP A 24 -6.88 16.04 -13.94
CA ASP A 24 -6.75 14.62 -14.29
C ASP A 24 -5.31 14.16 -14.11
N ILE A 25 -4.35 14.98 -14.54
CA ILE A 25 -2.91 14.71 -14.33
C ILE A 25 -2.61 14.57 -12.83
N GLN A 26 -3.07 15.52 -12.01
CA GLN A 26 -2.90 15.48 -10.56
C GLN A 26 -3.56 14.25 -9.91
N THR A 27 -4.74 13.84 -10.41
CA THR A 27 -5.44 12.64 -9.93
C THR A 27 -4.57 11.39 -10.12
N ILE A 28 -3.89 11.29 -11.27
CA ILE A 28 -3.03 10.15 -11.58
C ILE A 28 -1.73 10.22 -10.79
N GLU A 29 -1.11 11.39 -10.69
CA GLU A 29 0.08 11.58 -9.86
C GLU A 29 -0.19 11.17 -8.40
N LYS A 30 -1.35 11.55 -7.86
CA LYS A 30 -1.79 11.13 -6.52
C LYS A 30 -1.96 9.61 -6.40
N ALA A 31 -2.53 8.96 -7.41
CA ALA A 31 -2.67 7.51 -7.41
C ALA A 31 -1.30 6.80 -7.31
N PHE A 32 -0.30 7.30 -8.03
CA PHE A 32 1.08 6.80 -7.93
C PHE A 32 1.74 7.08 -6.59
N GLU A 33 1.56 8.27 -6.05
CA GLU A 33 2.09 8.62 -4.73
C GLU A 33 1.56 7.65 -3.67
N ILE A 34 0.26 7.37 -3.69
CA ILE A 34 -0.36 6.41 -2.79
C ILE A 34 0.18 5.00 -3.02
N LEU A 35 0.30 4.53 -4.27
CA LEU A 35 0.86 3.22 -4.58
C LEU A 35 2.28 3.05 -4.00
N LEU A 36 3.16 4.02 -4.25
CA LEU A 36 4.54 4.02 -3.75
C LEU A 36 4.58 4.00 -2.21
N LYS A 37 3.71 4.77 -1.57
CA LYS A 37 3.58 4.80 -0.11
C LYS A 37 3.10 3.46 0.44
N CYS A 38 2.05 2.86 -0.14
CA CYS A 38 1.53 1.56 0.28
C CYS A 38 2.64 0.47 0.15
N ARG A 39 3.43 0.48 -0.93
CA ARG A 39 4.58 -0.44 -1.13
C ARG A 39 5.70 -0.24 -0.14
N GLN A 40 6.02 1.01 0.18
CA GLN A 40 7.00 1.32 1.21
C GLN A 40 6.55 0.78 2.56
N ILE A 41 5.28 0.97 2.93
CA ILE A 41 4.70 0.39 4.15
C ILE A 41 4.82 -1.13 4.12
N LEU A 42 4.41 -1.79 3.02
CA LEU A 42 4.53 -3.24 2.88
C LEU A 42 5.98 -3.72 3.12
N THR A 43 6.97 -3.00 2.60
CA THR A 43 8.39 -3.32 2.84
C THR A 43 8.74 -3.35 4.33
N TYR A 44 8.16 -2.46 5.14
CA TYR A 44 8.34 -2.45 6.59
C TYR A 44 7.46 -3.46 7.33
N THR A 45 6.32 -3.85 6.77
CA THR A 45 5.43 -4.86 7.38
C THR A 45 6.08 -6.24 7.43
N TYR A 46 6.89 -6.61 6.44
CA TYR A 46 7.55 -7.92 6.39
C TYR A 46 8.55 -8.18 7.53
N PRO A 47 9.55 -7.31 7.80
CA PRO A 47 10.43 -7.50 8.95
C PRO A 47 9.67 -7.38 10.29
N PHE A 48 8.65 -6.52 10.38
CA PHE A 48 7.79 -6.46 11.55
C PHE A 48 7.11 -7.81 11.81
N ALA A 49 6.49 -8.40 10.78
CA ALA A 49 5.86 -9.73 10.84
C ALA A 49 6.85 -10.84 11.22
N TYR A 50 8.06 -10.79 10.66
CA TYR A 50 9.10 -11.80 10.89
C TYR A 50 9.46 -11.96 12.37
N TYR A 51 9.57 -10.84 13.10
CA TYR A 51 9.94 -10.86 14.52
C TYR A 51 8.75 -11.06 15.47
N LEU A 52 7.51 -10.96 14.97
CA LEU A 52 6.32 -11.16 15.79
C LEU A 52 6.16 -12.62 16.22
N THR A 53 5.72 -12.79 17.47
CA THR A 53 5.21 -14.05 18.00
C THR A 53 3.74 -14.16 17.67
N LYS A 54 3.31 -15.36 17.26
CA LYS A 54 1.93 -15.61 16.84
C LYS A 54 0.95 -15.41 17.99
N ASN A 55 -0.02 -14.53 17.80
CA ASN A 55 -1.16 -14.29 18.68
C ASN A 55 -2.35 -13.71 17.88
N ASN A 56 -3.48 -13.50 18.55
CA ASN A 56 -4.70 -12.99 17.87
C ASN A 56 -4.46 -11.65 17.15
N GLN A 57 -3.59 -10.79 17.69
CA GLN A 57 -3.32 -9.47 17.13
C GLN A 57 -2.36 -9.55 15.92
N SER A 58 -1.44 -10.52 15.92
CA SER A 58 -0.61 -10.81 14.74
C SER A 58 -1.45 -11.40 13.60
N ASP A 59 -2.48 -12.19 13.89
CA ASP A 59 -3.39 -12.73 12.86
C ASP A 59 -4.18 -11.62 12.17
N VAL A 60 -4.72 -10.68 12.95
CA VAL A 60 -5.39 -9.49 12.42
C VAL A 60 -4.42 -8.61 11.62
N PHE A 61 -3.17 -8.49 12.07
CA PHE A 61 -2.13 -7.78 11.34
C PHE A 61 -1.84 -8.44 9.97
N GLU A 62 -1.66 -9.76 9.93
CA GLU A 62 -1.40 -10.51 8.68
C GLU A 62 -2.57 -10.35 7.69
N GLN A 63 -3.82 -10.39 8.18
CA GLN A 63 -4.99 -10.15 7.33
C GLN A 63 -4.99 -8.71 6.76
N ASN A 64 -4.70 -7.71 7.59
CA ASN A 64 -4.60 -6.32 7.14
C ASN A 64 -3.45 -6.11 6.14
N GLN A 65 -2.33 -6.82 6.33
CA GLN A 65 -1.19 -6.82 5.41
C GLN A 65 -1.60 -7.41 4.05
N ALA A 66 -2.28 -8.56 4.04
CA ALA A 66 -2.76 -9.20 2.81
C ALA A 66 -3.78 -8.33 2.06
N ASP A 67 -4.71 -7.70 2.79
CA ASP A 67 -5.69 -6.76 2.20
C ASP A 67 -4.99 -5.55 1.55
N LEU A 68 -3.94 -5.02 2.18
CA LEU A 68 -3.15 -3.91 1.62
C LEU A 68 -2.36 -4.35 0.39
N GLU A 69 -1.74 -5.53 0.42
CA GLU A 69 -1.00 -6.09 -0.71
C GLU A 69 -1.91 -6.28 -1.93
N GLN A 70 -3.08 -6.89 -1.73
CA GLN A 70 -4.06 -7.04 -2.81
C GLN A 70 -4.52 -5.69 -3.37
N ALA A 71 -4.76 -4.69 -2.51
CA ALA A 71 -5.11 -3.34 -2.95
C ALA A 71 -3.99 -2.68 -3.78
N CYS A 72 -2.72 -2.89 -3.40
CA CYS A 72 -1.57 -2.39 -4.15
C CYS A 72 -1.46 -3.03 -5.54
N GLU A 73 -1.62 -4.35 -5.62
CA GLU A 73 -1.53 -5.06 -6.90
C GLU A 73 -2.65 -4.63 -7.85
N HIS A 74 -3.89 -4.56 -7.35
CA HIS A 74 -5.02 -4.08 -8.16
C HIS A 74 -4.80 -2.67 -8.69
N LEU A 75 -4.31 -1.74 -7.85
CA LEU A 75 -4.01 -0.38 -8.29
C LEU A 75 -2.87 -0.35 -9.32
N SER A 76 -1.79 -1.11 -9.08
CA SER A 76 -0.65 -1.19 -10.01
C SER A 76 -1.07 -1.72 -11.37
N GLU A 77 -1.83 -2.82 -11.40
CA GLU A 77 -2.36 -3.40 -12.64
C GLU A 77 -3.30 -2.44 -13.38
N PHE A 78 -4.18 -1.74 -12.65
CA PHE A 78 -5.10 -0.77 -13.22
C PHE A 78 -4.34 0.38 -13.90
N LEU A 79 -3.34 0.94 -13.22
CA LEU A 79 -2.50 2.01 -13.77
C LEU A 79 -1.71 1.55 -15.00
N GLU A 80 -1.25 0.29 -15.02
CA GLU A 80 -0.53 -0.29 -16.15
C GLU A 80 -1.41 -0.54 -17.38
N LYS A 81 -2.59 -1.13 -17.20
CA LYS A 81 -3.48 -1.56 -18.28
C LYS A 81 -4.32 -0.42 -18.84
N ASP A 82 -4.91 0.41 -17.98
CA ASP A 82 -5.98 1.33 -18.39
C ASP A 82 -5.46 2.73 -18.77
N ILE A 83 -4.37 3.22 -18.16
CA ILE A 83 -3.76 4.50 -18.58
C ILE A 83 -2.97 4.34 -19.88
N THR A 84 -2.56 3.11 -20.24
CA THR A 84 -1.85 2.85 -21.49
C THR A 84 -2.76 2.66 -22.69
N ASN A 85 -4.08 2.51 -22.50
CA ASN A 85 -5.06 2.55 -23.59
C ASN A 85 -5.59 3.98 -23.74
N GLU A 86 -5.76 4.47 -24.96
CA GLU A 86 -6.21 5.85 -25.26
C GLU A 86 -7.68 6.13 -24.89
N THR A 87 -8.30 5.26 -24.09
CA THR A 87 -9.71 5.31 -23.76
C THR A 87 -10.04 6.51 -22.89
N ILE A 88 -11.23 7.07 -23.12
CA ILE A 88 -11.76 8.31 -22.54
C ILE A 88 -11.45 8.39 -21.04
N PHE A 89 -10.53 9.27 -20.66
CA PHE A 89 -10.06 9.44 -19.27
C PHE A 89 -11.20 9.69 -18.27
N ASN A 90 -12.32 10.26 -18.72
CA ASN A 90 -13.48 10.51 -17.89
C ASN A 90 -14.11 9.21 -17.33
N ASP A 91 -14.07 8.11 -18.09
CA ASP A 91 -14.69 6.85 -17.68
C ASP A 91 -13.84 6.07 -16.67
N ILE A 92 -12.51 6.23 -16.74
CA ILE A 92 -11.56 5.56 -15.85
C ILE A 92 -11.22 6.39 -14.62
N LYS A 93 -11.39 7.72 -14.65
CA LYS A 93 -11.04 8.62 -13.55
C LYS A 93 -11.69 8.22 -12.24
N ARG A 94 -13.00 7.95 -12.26
CA ARG A 94 -13.73 7.53 -11.05
C ARG A 94 -13.13 6.25 -10.48
N LYS A 95 -12.81 5.27 -11.33
CA LYS A 95 -12.20 4.01 -10.91
C LYS A 95 -10.80 4.22 -10.33
N ILE A 96 -9.96 5.06 -10.93
CA ILE A 96 -8.64 5.41 -10.38
C ILE A 96 -8.79 5.98 -8.98
N VAL A 97 -9.74 6.90 -8.80
CA VAL A 97 -10.02 7.52 -7.50
C VAL A 97 -10.44 6.49 -6.46
N GLU A 98 -11.40 5.63 -6.80
CA GLU A 98 -11.86 4.54 -5.92
C GLU A 98 -10.71 3.62 -5.53
N GLN A 99 -9.86 3.21 -6.49
CA GLN A 99 -8.76 2.28 -6.24
C GLN A 99 -7.67 2.89 -5.34
N TYR A 100 -7.20 4.11 -5.61
CA TYR A 100 -6.17 4.71 -4.75
C TYR A 100 -6.73 5.05 -3.36
N GLN A 101 -7.99 5.48 -3.25
CA GLN A 101 -8.63 5.74 -1.96
C GLN A 101 -8.74 4.46 -1.13
N TYR A 102 -9.04 3.33 -1.78
CA TYR A 102 -9.07 2.04 -1.12
C TYR A 102 -7.68 1.63 -0.60
N CYS A 103 -6.60 1.80 -1.38
CA CYS A 103 -5.23 1.54 -0.87
C CYS A 103 -4.89 2.44 0.33
N ASP A 104 -5.23 3.73 0.24
CA ASP A 104 -4.99 4.69 1.32
C ASP A 104 -5.79 4.35 2.60
N ALA A 105 -7.02 3.85 2.46
CA ALA A 105 -7.80 3.37 3.58
C ALA A 105 -7.18 2.11 4.20
N ARG A 106 -6.75 1.14 3.39
CA ARG A 106 -6.13 -0.10 3.88
C ARG A 106 -4.81 0.14 4.60
N GLN A 107 -3.97 1.04 4.09
CA GLN A 107 -2.73 1.41 4.78
C GLN A 107 -3.05 2.05 6.14
N SER A 108 -4.09 2.87 6.21
CA SER A 108 -4.51 3.54 7.45
C SER A 108 -5.03 2.56 8.49
N VAL A 109 -5.82 1.56 8.07
CA VAL A 109 -6.29 0.47 8.95
C VAL A 109 -5.13 -0.32 9.51
N LEU A 110 -4.18 -0.73 8.65
CA LEU A 110 -3.00 -1.48 9.07
C LEU A 110 -2.17 -0.69 10.10
N LEU A 111 -1.83 0.56 9.79
CA LEU A 111 -1.01 1.38 10.68
C LEU A 111 -1.71 1.71 12.00
N LYS A 112 -3.04 1.90 11.96
CA LYS A 112 -3.84 2.10 13.17
C LYS A 112 -3.79 0.87 14.07
N HIS A 113 -3.96 -0.33 13.51
CA HIS A 113 -3.85 -1.59 14.25
C HIS A 113 -2.47 -1.77 14.88
N VAL A 114 -1.40 -1.51 14.13
CA VAL A 114 -0.02 -1.55 14.64
C VAL A 114 0.16 -0.58 15.82
N LYS A 115 -0.31 0.66 15.69
CA LYS A 115 -0.24 1.68 16.74
C LYS A 115 -1.03 1.31 17.99
N GLU A 116 -2.23 0.76 17.81
CA GLU A 116 -3.05 0.26 18.91
C GLU A 116 -2.34 -0.89 19.64
N GLY A 117 -1.69 -1.79 18.92
CA GLY A 117 -0.92 -2.86 19.54
C GLY A 117 0.30 -2.38 20.34
N TYR A 118 0.95 -1.29 19.93
CA TYR A 118 1.99 -0.66 20.76
C TYR A 118 1.41 0.05 21.99
N THR A 119 0.20 0.60 21.90
CA THR A 119 -0.45 1.32 23.01
C THR A 119 -0.93 0.37 24.10
N ASN A 120 -1.27 -0.86 23.73
CA ASN A 120 -1.86 -1.86 24.63
C ASN A 120 -0.94 -3.07 24.87
N ASP A 121 0.35 -2.97 24.50
CA ASP A 121 1.37 -4.01 24.67
C ASP A 121 0.97 -5.39 24.08
N TYR A 122 0.34 -5.39 22.91
CA TYR A 122 -0.09 -6.61 22.20
C TYR A 122 1.06 -7.36 21.52
N TRP A 123 2.13 -6.66 21.17
CA TRP A 123 3.23 -7.20 20.38
C TRP A 123 4.22 -7.93 21.27
N GLN A 124 4.47 -9.21 20.93
CA GLN A 124 5.46 -10.05 21.58
C GLN A 124 6.50 -10.46 20.54
N TYR A 125 7.78 -10.37 20.86
CA TYR A 125 8.85 -10.61 19.89
C TYR A 125 9.66 -11.87 20.22
N GLN A 126 10.08 -12.61 19.20
CA GLN A 126 10.75 -13.90 19.35
C GLN A 126 12.06 -13.82 20.18
N ASP A 127 12.75 -12.68 20.18
CA ASP A 127 13.98 -12.48 20.97
C ASP A 127 13.72 -12.21 22.47
N GLU A 128 12.54 -11.72 22.82
CA GLU A 128 12.12 -11.55 24.23
C GLU A 128 11.77 -12.89 24.87
N VAL A 129 11.26 -13.85 24.07
CA VAL A 129 10.94 -15.21 24.53
C VAL A 129 12.19 -15.99 24.93
N LYS A 130 13.29 -15.87 24.17
CA LYS A 130 14.56 -16.56 24.48
C LYS A 130 15.21 -16.06 25.77
N THR A 131 15.11 -14.77 26.05
CA THR A 131 15.68 -14.16 27.27
C THR A 131 14.91 -14.59 28.53
N ASN A 132 13.59 -14.75 28.44
CA ASN A 132 12.76 -15.22 29.57
C ASN A 132 12.90 -16.72 29.87
N ILE A 133 13.29 -17.55 28.90
CA ILE A 133 13.57 -18.97 29.14
C ILE A 133 14.93 -19.15 29.84
N ASN A 134 15.93 -18.35 29.48
CA ASN A 134 17.26 -18.42 30.09
C ASN A 134 17.32 -17.87 31.54
N ASN A 135 16.34 -17.06 31.95
CA ASN A 135 16.22 -16.56 33.32
C ASN A 135 15.38 -17.46 34.25
N LYS A 136 14.96 -18.64 33.78
CA LYS A 136 14.14 -19.62 34.53
C LYS A 136 14.84 -20.97 34.77
N ILE A 137 16.17 -21.04 34.60
CA ILE A 137 17.00 -22.23 34.90
C ILE A 137 17.99 -21.87 36.01
#